data_AF-A0A354WVI9-F1
#
_entry.id   AF-A0A354WVI9-F1
#
_cell.length_a   1.000
_cell.length_b   1.000
_cell.length_c   1.000
_cell.angle_alpha   90.00
_cell.angle_beta   90.00
_cell.angle_gamma   90.00
#
_symmetry.space_group_name_H-M   'P 1'
#
loop_
_entity.id
_entity.type
_entity.pdbx_description
1 polymer ?
#
loop_
_entity_poly.entity_id
_entity_poly.type
_entity_poly.pdbx_seq_one_letter_code
_entity_poly.pdbx_strand_id
1 'polypeptide(L)'
;MTYTSDKTDENALRVSMAYISATGDTLTKSGDASSNESSDLFGLNAALLVTHGGHATLTDAKISTSGLGATGAYGYSKGTYINLTNGTIATTGNYGAAAEVSERAMMKVKNTIGSTAGYGAPALKVSKNGGIILVEDSQFTTTGQNAHGVYTSGDVTLTNSTVNAQNTKAAVIRNNNTLTLENATLEGNETGSLPYNIVMYSDADAIGTMGTQQFEAKGSHLISHKGGMFYVTGTRSKITLENTTLEQDKTQPILTIVGNNGTFGWGDPGSNGGHVEMILGNQTLEGNILVDSISDINLSIRDNSTWTGAIDIIDNAEGGTPYKTNADIFIAEGSTWNLTADSKATSVFNLGTINYNGHTITLADGTVMKE
;
A
#
# COMPACT_ATOMS: atom_id res chain seq x y z
N MET A 1 -13.97 25.71 19.40
CA MET A 1 -15.16 25.99 18.57
C MET A 1 -15.78 24.67 18.11
N THR A 2 -17.06 24.68 17.73
CA THR A 2 -17.74 23.52 17.17
C THR A 2 -18.29 23.86 15.79
N TYR A 3 -17.97 23.03 14.80
CA TYR A 3 -18.47 23.11 13.43
C TYR A 3 -19.28 21.86 13.14
N THR A 4 -20.54 22.02 12.71
CA THR A 4 -21.42 20.88 12.44
C THR A 4 -22.17 21.10 11.14
N SER A 5 -22.28 20.03 10.33
CA SER A 5 -23.16 19.98 9.16
C SER A 5 -23.87 18.63 9.10
N ASP A 6 -25.20 18.68 8.98
CA ASP A 6 -26.08 17.52 8.75
C ASP A 6 -26.68 17.51 7.34
N LYS A 7 -26.36 18.51 6.52
CA LYS A 7 -26.90 18.64 5.16
C LYS A 7 -26.06 17.88 4.15
N THR A 8 -26.70 17.53 3.03
CA THR A 8 -26.05 16.94 1.86
C THR A 8 -25.07 17.93 1.23
N ASP A 9 -23.89 17.42 0.85
CA ASP A 9 -22.85 18.17 0.11
C ASP A 9 -22.35 19.46 0.78
N GLU A 10 -22.40 19.52 2.12
CA GLU A 10 -21.96 20.67 2.90
C GLU A 10 -20.88 20.25 3.90
N ASN A 11 -19.68 20.81 3.79
CA ASN A 11 -18.62 20.59 4.79
C ASN A 11 -18.97 21.20 6.15
N ALA A 12 -18.50 20.61 7.24
CA ALA A 12 -18.62 21.26 8.55
C ALA A 12 -17.72 22.51 8.63
N LEU A 13 -16.49 22.41 8.10
CA LEU A 13 -15.56 23.51 7.94
C LEU A 13 -14.88 23.44 6.57
N ARG A 14 -15.00 24.52 5.79
CA ARG A 14 -14.28 24.69 4.52
C ARG A 14 -13.30 25.85 4.60
N VAL A 15 -12.04 25.58 4.28
CA VAL A 15 -10.92 26.54 4.25
C VAL A 15 -10.40 26.63 2.82
N SER A 16 -10.87 27.64 2.08
CA SER A 16 -10.51 27.82 0.67
C SER A 16 -9.69 29.09 0.50
N MET A 17 -8.51 29.01 -0.14
CA MET A 17 -7.63 30.18 -0.38
C MET A 17 -7.36 31.01 0.89
N ALA A 18 -7.33 30.35 2.06
CA ALA A 18 -7.26 30.98 3.37
C ALA A 18 -6.40 30.18 4.33
N TYR A 19 -6.01 30.81 5.45
CA TYR A 19 -5.20 30.23 6.50
C TYR A 19 -6.02 30.17 7.80
N ILE A 20 -6.02 29.03 8.48
CA ILE A 20 -6.62 28.89 9.81
C ILE A 20 -5.67 28.19 10.77
N SER A 21 -5.71 28.60 12.03
CA SER A 21 -5.14 27.87 13.15
C SER A 21 -6.24 27.66 14.20
N ALA A 22 -6.40 26.43 14.65
CA ALA A 22 -7.46 26.02 15.56
C ALA A 22 -6.91 25.09 16.66
N THR A 23 -7.41 25.23 17.88
CA THR A 23 -7.00 24.41 19.02
C THR A 23 -8.22 23.92 19.79
N GLY A 24 -8.35 22.60 19.97
CA GLY A 24 -9.46 21.99 20.70
C GLY A 24 -10.81 22.01 19.96
N ASP A 25 -10.80 22.28 18.66
CA ASP A 25 -12.02 22.41 17.87
C ASP A 25 -12.66 21.06 17.56
N THR A 26 -14.00 21.02 17.54
CA THR A 26 -14.78 19.83 17.20
C THR A 26 -15.48 20.03 15.85
N LEU A 27 -15.32 19.07 14.95
CA LEU A 27 -15.92 19.08 13.61
C LEU A 27 -16.80 17.83 13.44
N THR A 28 -18.06 18.01 13.09
CA THR A 28 -19.02 16.91 12.92
C THR A 28 -19.74 16.99 11.59
N LYS A 29 -19.76 15.88 10.84
CA LYS A 29 -20.43 15.77 9.54
C LYS A 29 -21.31 14.53 9.44
N SER A 30 -22.63 14.71 9.42
CA SER A 30 -23.59 13.58 9.41
C SER A 30 -24.42 13.44 8.14
N GLY A 31 -24.56 14.50 7.34
CA GLY A 31 -25.32 14.42 6.08
C GLY A 31 -24.59 13.61 5.01
N ASP A 32 -25.35 12.95 4.14
CA ASP A 32 -24.82 12.12 3.05
C ASP A 32 -24.36 12.95 1.85
N ALA A 33 -23.35 12.46 1.14
CA ALA A 33 -22.99 12.99 -0.18
C ALA A 33 -24.04 12.59 -1.21
N SER A 34 -24.35 13.49 -2.14
CA SER A 34 -25.14 13.14 -3.33
C SER A 34 -24.33 12.36 -4.37
N SER A 35 -23.00 12.47 -4.30
CA SER A 35 -22.04 11.83 -5.21
C SER A 35 -20.81 11.35 -4.47
N ASN A 36 -20.60 10.03 -4.47
CA ASN A 36 -19.38 9.42 -3.94
C ASN A 36 -18.15 9.82 -4.75
N GLU A 37 -18.26 9.88 -6.07
CA GLU A 37 -17.16 10.31 -6.94
C GLU A 37 -16.72 11.75 -6.65
N SER A 38 -17.69 12.66 -6.45
CA SER A 38 -17.36 14.04 -6.12
C SER A 38 -16.81 14.20 -4.71
N SER A 39 -17.21 13.34 -3.78
CA SER A 39 -16.63 13.29 -2.44
C SER A 39 -15.19 12.79 -2.47
N ASP A 40 -14.94 11.72 -3.23
CA ASP A 40 -13.63 11.11 -3.47
C ASP A 40 -12.65 12.07 -4.15
N LEU A 41 -13.11 12.82 -5.14
CA LEU A 41 -12.25 13.68 -5.97
C LEU A 41 -12.10 15.10 -5.42
N PHE A 42 -13.13 15.67 -4.80
CA PHE A 42 -13.17 17.10 -4.43
C PHE A 42 -13.37 17.36 -2.93
N GLY A 43 -13.55 16.32 -2.12
CA GLY A 43 -13.85 16.46 -0.70
C GLY A 43 -15.22 17.09 -0.43
N LEU A 44 -16.17 16.93 -1.36
CA LEU A 44 -17.49 17.55 -1.37
C LEU A 44 -18.21 17.46 -0.01
N ASN A 45 -18.10 16.30 0.64
CA ASN A 45 -18.87 15.99 1.85
C ASN A 45 -17.98 15.81 3.10
N ALA A 46 -16.72 16.26 3.09
CA ALA A 46 -15.80 16.11 4.22
C ALA A 46 -16.20 16.97 5.44
N ALA A 47 -15.84 16.55 6.66
CA ALA A 47 -15.98 17.40 7.84
C ALA A 47 -15.03 18.61 7.76
N LEU A 48 -13.74 18.37 7.55
CA LEU A 48 -12.77 19.41 7.20
C LEU A 48 -12.41 19.30 5.72
N LEU A 49 -12.67 20.36 4.95
CA LEU A 49 -12.14 20.52 3.61
C LEU A 49 -11.19 21.72 3.57
N VAL A 50 -9.92 21.49 3.25
CA VAL A 50 -8.96 22.56 2.93
C VAL A 50 -8.65 22.51 1.45
N THR A 51 -8.65 23.66 0.79
CA THR A 51 -8.68 23.66 -0.66
C THR A 51 -8.12 24.90 -1.35
N HIS A 52 -7.72 24.74 -2.62
CA HIS A 52 -7.27 25.81 -3.53
C HIS A 52 -6.18 26.70 -2.89
N GLY A 53 -5.11 26.09 -2.38
CA GLY A 53 -4.03 26.82 -1.71
C GLY A 53 -4.34 27.27 -0.28
N GLY A 54 -5.37 26.67 0.34
CA GLY A 54 -5.68 26.89 1.74
C GLY A 54 -4.72 26.14 2.67
N HIS A 55 -4.56 26.66 3.89
CA HIS A 55 -3.72 26.06 4.93
C HIS A 55 -4.51 25.95 6.23
N ALA A 56 -4.54 24.76 6.83
CA ALA A 56 -5.11 24.58 8.16
C ALA A 56 -4.10 23.94 9.10
N THR A 57 -3.91 24.55 10.27
CA THR A 57 -3.18 23.96 11.38
C THR A 57 -4.16 23.69 12.52
N LEU A 58 -4.39 22.43 12.85
CA LEU A 58 -5.30 22.02 13.91
C LEU A 58 -4.53 21.27 14.99
N THR A 59 -4.70 21.68 16.24
CA THR A 59 -4.16 21.01 17.42
C THR A 59 -5.29 20.55 18.31
N ASP A 60 -5.22 19.34 18.85
CA ASP A 60 -6.24 18.76 19.76
C ASP A 60 -7.66 18.72 19.15
N ALA A 61 -7.77 18.65 17.82
CA ALA A 61 -9.05 18.67 17.13
C ALA A 61 -9.76 17.31 17.18
N LYS A 62 -11.09 17.34 17.29
CA LYS A 62 -11.96 16.16 17.30
C LYS A 62 -12.84 16.17 16.06
N ILE A 63 -12.59 15.26 15.13
CA ILE A 63 -13.31 15.17 13.86
C ILE A 63 -14.15 13.89 13.87
N SER A 64 -15.43 14.02 13.55
CA SER A 64 -16.38 12.90 13.54
C SER A 64 -17.28 12.95 12.31
N THR A 65 -17.43 11.83 11.61
CA THR A 65 -18.33 11.74 10.45
C THR A 65 -19.16 10.47 10.46
N SER A 66 -20.40 10.57 9.95
CA SER A 66 -21.30 9.42 9.84
C SER A 66 -22.03 9.32 8.50
N GLY A 67 -22.02 10.39 7.70
CA GLY A 67 -22.69 10.40 6.40
C GLY A 67 -21.94 9.61 5.33
N LEU A 68 -22.67 9.12 4.33
CA LEU A 68 -22.12 8.53 3.11
C LEU A 68 -21.12 9.50 2.45
N GLY A 69 -19.93 9.01 2.09
CA GLY A 69 -18.87 9.80 1.47
C GLY A 69 -18.29 10.90 2.38
N ALA A 70 -18.61 10.92 3.67
CA ALA A 70 -18.13 11.95 4.59
C ALA A 70 -16.73 11.62 5.12
N THR A 71 -15.69 12.12 4.45
CA THR A 71 -14.30 12.04 4.91
C THR A 71 -14.07 12.91 6.15
N GLY A 72 -13.21 12.48 7.07
CA GLY A 72 -12.81 13.26 8.25
C GLY A 72 -12.08 14.56 7.87
N ALA A 73 -10.81 14.43 7.49
CA ALA A 73 -10.00 15.53 6.99
C ALA A 73 -9.65 15.33 5.51
N TYR A 74 -9.92 16.34 4.68
CA TYR A 74 -9.70 16.29 3.24
C TYR A 74 -8.91 17.50 2.73
N GLY A 75 -7.82 17.26 2.00
CA GLY A 75 -7.06 18.28 1.27
C GLY A 75 -7.28 18.20 -0.25
N TYR A 76 -7.68 19.30 -0.89
CA TYR A 76 -7.90 19.35 -2.35
C TYR A 76 -7.03 20.42 -3.02
N SER A 77 -6.43 20.09 -4.16
CA SER A 77 -5.67 20.99 -5.05
C SER A 77 -4.24 21.33 -4.62
N LYS A 78 -3.39 21.60 -5.61
CA LYS A 78 -1.98 21.93 -5.43
C LYS A 78 -1.82 23.18 -4.56
N GLY A 79 -0.85 23.13 -3.65
CA GLY A 79 -0.55 24.22 -2.72
C GLY A 79 -1.41 24.23 -1.46
N THR A 80 -2.38 23.32 -1.35
CA THR A 80 -3.15 23.10 -0.13
C THR A 80 -2.34 22.30 0.89
N TYR A 81 -2.39 22.72 2.17
CA TYR A 81 -1.69 22.05 3.26
C TYR A 81 -2.58 21.89 4.51
N ILE A 82 -2.56 20.70 5.10
CA ILE A 82 -3.21 20.41 6.38
C ILE A 82 -2.13 19.91 7.35
N ASN A 83 -2.06 20.50 8.54
CA ASN A 83 -1.29 19.97 9.66
C ASN A 83 -2.25 19.66 10.82
N LEU A 84 -2.39 18.38 11.15
CA LEU A 84 -3.20 17.90 12.27
C LEU A 84 -2.28 17.32 13.33
N THR A 85 -2.32 17.85 14.54
CA THR A 85 -1.50 17.40 15.67
C THR A 85 -2.38 17.07 16.86
N ASN A 86 -2.12 15.97 17.57
CA ASN A 86 -2.89 15.55 18.76
C ASN A 86 -4.39 15.36 18.48
N GLY A 87 -4.76 15.01 17.25
CA GLY A 87 -6.16 14.92 16.84
C GLY A 87 -6.81 13.58 17.16
N THR A 88 -8.13 13.55 17.03
CA THR A 88 -8.89 12.31 16.88
C THR A 88 -9.80 12.40 15.66
N ILE A 89 -9.80 11.38 14.81
CA ILE A 89 -10.70 11.28 13.65
C ILE A 89 -11.51 9.99 13.76
N ALA A 90 -12.84 10.07 13.71
CA ALA A 90 -13.71 8.90 13.67
C ALA A 90 -14.70 8.99 12.51
N THR A 91 -14.67 8.03 11.59
CA THR A 91 -15.62 7.97 10.46
C THR A 91 -16.40 6.67 10.48
N THR A 92 -17.73 6.75 10.42
CA THR A 92 -18.61 5.56 10.40
C THR A 92 -19.40 5.43 9.11
N GLY A 93 -19.45 6.48 8.30
CA GLY A 93 -20.12 6.47 7.00
C GLY A 93 -19.31 5.68 5.96
N ASN A 94 -20.03 5.00 5.05
CA ASN A 94 -19.40 4.31 3.92
C ASN A 94 -18.64 5.30 3.04
N TYR A 95 -17.51 4.87 2.48
CA TYR A 95 -16.67 5.68 1.58
C TYR A 95 -16.08 6.96 2.20
N GLY A 96 -16.16 7.14 3.53
CA GLY A 96 -15.58 8.29 4.24
C GLY A 96 -14.24 7.94 4.89
N ALA A 97 -13.13 8.29 4.25
CA ALA A 97 -11.80 8.04 4.81
C ALA A 97 -11.54 8.89 6.06
N ALA A 98 -10.60 8.48 6.92
CA ALA A 98 -10.22 9.34 8.06
C ALA A 98 -9.43 10.56 7.57
N ALA A 99 -8.36 10.32 6.81
CA ALA A 99 -7.53 11.35 6.21
C ALA A 99 -7.35 11.11 4.70
N GLU A 100 -7.67 12.11 3.90
CA GLU A 100 -7.63 12.03 2.44
C GLU A 100 -7.01 13.27 1.81
N VAL A 101 -6.26 13.08 0.73
CA VAL A 101 -5.80 14.16 -0.13
C VAL A 101 -5.95 13.80 -1.61
N SER A 102 -6.09 14.82 -2.45
CA SER A 102 -6.12 14.67 -3.91
C SER A 102 -5.57 15.91 -4.61
N GLU A 103 -5.39 15.80 -5.93
CA GLU A 103 -4.91 16.90 -6.78
C GLU A 103 -3.63 17.57 -6.27
N ARG A 104 -2.68 16.79 -5.75
CA ARG A 104 -1.38 17.25 -5.23
C ARG A 104 -1.47 18.12 -3.96
N ALA A 105 -2.53 17.99 -3.18
CA ALA A 105 -2.58 18.51 -1.81
C ALA A 105 -1.64 17.72 -0.89
N MET A 106 -1.25 18.33 0.23
CA MET A 106 -0.39 17.70 1.24
C MET A 106 -1.05 17.73 2.61
N MET A 107 -0.91 16.64 3.36
CA MET A 107 -1.36 16.54 4.74
C MET A 107 -0.24 15.97 5.61
N LYS A 108 -0.01 16.59 6.77
CA LYS A 108 0.79 16.05 7.86
C LYS A 108 -0.12 15.74 9.04
N VAL A 109 -0.03 14.52 9.54
CA VAL A 109 -0.77 14.04 10.70
C VAL A 109 0.23 13.57 11.75
N LYS A 110 0.14 14.13 12.96
CA LYS A 110 1.06 13.83 14.05
C LYS A 110 0.33 13.50 15.34
N ASN A 111 0.79 12.50 16.08
CA ASN A 111 0.24 12.11 17.38
C ASN A 111 -1.30 12.01 17.37
N THR A 112 -1.87 11.43 16.32
CA THR A 112 -3.31 11.43 16.08
C THR A 112 -3.84 10.00 16.08
N ILE A 113 -5.07 9.83 16.60
CA ILE A 113 -5.77 8.56 16.57
C ILE A 113 -6.90 8.65 15.53
N GLY A 114 -6.87 7.76 14.53
CA GLY A 114 -7.91 7.65 13.51
C GLY A 114 -8.65 6.31 13.59
N SER A 115 -9.95 6.32 13.34
CA SER A 115 -10.74 5.10 13.20
C SER A 115 -11.77 5.21 12.09
N THR A 116 -11.91 4.16 11.28
CA THR A 116 -12.97 4.05 10.27
C THR A 116 -13.76 2.76 10.42
N ALA A 117 -15.07 2.80 10.17
CA ALA A 117 -15.95 1.63 10.28
C ALA A 117 -16.84 1.40 9.04
N GLY A 118 -16.96 2.39 8.15
CA GLY A 118 -17.78 2.29 6.96
C GLY A 118 -17.20 1.33 5.92
N TYR A 119 -18.06 0.75 5.09
CA TYR A 119 -17.63 0.00 3.90
C TYR A 119 -16.81 0.90 2.98
N GLY A 120 -15.69 0.40 2.47
CA GLY A 120 -14.85 1.13 1.52
C GLY A 120 -14.30 2.46 2.06
N ALA A 121 -14.08 2.56 3.37
CA ALA A 121 -13.62 3.78 4.05
C ALA A 121 -12.17 3.63 4.56
N PRO A 122 -11.13 3.83 3.73
CA PRO A 122 -9.75 3.66 4.17
C PRO A 122 -9.35 4.57 5.33
N ALA A 123 -8.39 4.16 6.15
CA ALA A 123 -7.84 5.06 7.16
C ALA A 123 -7.10 6.23 6.51
N LEU A 124 -6.16 5.92 5.62
CA LEU A 124 -5.34 6.90 4.91
C LEU A 124 -5.56 6.72 3.41
N LYS A 125 -5.83 7.83 2.73
CA LYS A 125 -6.14 7.76 1.30
C LYS A 125 -5.51 8.89 0.51
N VAL A 126 -4.88 8.54 -0.61
CA VAL A 126 -4.52 9.51 -1.64
C VAL A 126 -5.29 9.16 -2.90
N SER A 127 -6.15 10.08 -3.31
CA SER A 127 -7.06 9.88 -4.44
C SER A 127 -6.41 10.34 -5.74
N LYS A 128 -7.22 10.48 -6.80
CA LYS A 128 -6.74 10.75 -8.16
C LYS A 128 -5.84 11.99 -8.23
N ASN A 129 -4.90 11.94 -9.16
CA ASN A 129 -3.90 12.99 -9.41
C ASN A 129 -2.90 13.23 -8.27
N GLY A 130 -2.87 12.31 -7.30
CA GLY A 130 -1.85 12.22 -6.27
C GLY A 130 -1.96 13.26 -5.18
N GLY A 131 -0.92 13.35 -4.38
CA GLY A 131 -0.88 14.08 -3.12
C GLY A 131 0.13 13.43 -2.19
N ILE A 132 0.34 14.03 -1.03
CA ILE A 132 1.32 13.54 -0.05
C ILE A 132 0.64 13.49 1.32
N ILE A 133 0.70 12.33 1.98
CA ILE A 133 0.33 12.19 3.40
C ILE A 133 1.56 11.77 4.19
N LEU A 134 1.93 12.57 5.19
CA LEU A 134 2.99 12.27 6.15
C LEU A 134 2.36 11.99 7.50
N VAL A 135 2.61 10.81 8.06
CA VAL A 135 2.03 10.37 9.34
C VAL A 135 3.16 10.09 10.33
N GLU A 136 3.14 10.77 11.47
CA GLU A 136 4.15 10.67 12.52
C GLU A 136 3.50 10.29 13.86
N ASP A 137 4.07 9.32 14.57
CA ASP A 137 3.69 8.97 15.93
C ASP A 137 2.17 8.71 16.11
N SER A 138 1.49 8.16 15.10
CA SER A 138 0.02 8.09 15.03
C SER A 138 -0.50 6.66 14.91
N GLN A 139 -1.79 6.47 15.21
CA GLN A 139 -2.44 5.17 15.17
C GLN A 139 -3.75 5.24 14.39
N PHE A 140 -3.94 4.34 13.44
CA PHE A 140 -5.16 4.23 12.64
C PHE A 140 -5.70 2.81 12.64
N THR A 141 -7.01 2.67 12.82
CA THR A 141 -7.69 1.37 12.77
C THR A 141 -8.89 1.42 11.83
N THR A 142 -9.05 0.42 10.99
CA THR A 142 -10.25 0.26 10.16
C THR A 142 -10.95 -1.05 10.50
N THR A 143 -12.27 -1.01 10.58
CA THR A 143 -13.12 -2.20 10.85
C THR A 143 -14.13 -2.45 9.73
N GLY A 144 -14.27 -1.54 8.77
CA GLY A 144 -15.12 -1.72 7.61
C GLY A 144 -14.61 -2.78 6.64
N GLN A 145 -15.52 -3.42 5.91
CA GLN A 145 -15.14 -4.26 4.76
C GLN A 145 -14.59 -3.38 3.63
N ASN A 146 -13.55 -3.83 2.92
CA ASN A 146 -12.84 -3.06 1.90
C ASN A 146 -12.32 -1.68 2.38
N ALA A 147 -12.31 -1.43 3.69
CA ALA A 147 -11.76 -0.23 4.29
C ALA A 147 -10.25 -0.42 4.52
N HIS A 148 -9.46 -0.34 3.45
CA HIS A 148 -8.02 -0.61 3.53
C HIS A 148 -7.30 0.31 4.52
N GLY A 149 -6.18 -0.14 5.09
CA GLY A 149 -5.38 0.71 5.96
C GLY A 149 -4.86 1.95 5.21
N VAL A 150 -4.11 1.71 4.14
CA VAL A 150 -3.64 2.72 3.20
C VAL A 150 -4.15 2.41 1.80
N TYR A 151 -4.80 3.38 1.16
CA TYR A 151 -5.20 3.28 -0.25
C TYR A 151 -4.63 4.47 -1.03
N THR A 152 -3.59 4.25 -1.83
CA THR A 152 -2.82 5.38 -2.36
C THR A 152 -2.66 5.38 -3.88
N SER A 153 -2.96 6.55 -4.46
CA SER A 153 -2.56 7.00 -5.80
C SER A 153 -1.62 8.21 -5.72
N GLY A 154 -0.87 8.34 -4.62
CA GLY A 154 0.20 9.33 -4.38
C GLY A 154 1.18 8.84 -3.31
N ASP A 155 1.92 9.74 -2.68
CA ASP A 155 2.96 9.35 -1.73
C ASP A 155 2.42 9.33 -0.29
N VAL A 156 2.69 8.24 0.42
CA VAL A 156 2.37 8.11 1.85
C VAL A 156 3.61 7.68 2.61
N THR A 157 3.92 8.39 3.70
CA THR A 157 5.02 8.04 4.61
C THR A 157 4.48 7.85 6.02
N LEU A 158 4.75 6.68 6.61
CA LEU A 158 4.43 6.38 8.01
C LEU A 158 5.72 6.30 8.82
N THR A 159 5.87 7.14 9.83
CA THR A 159 7.00 7.16 10.76
C THR A 159 6.51 6.90 12.18
N ASN A 160 7.07 5.90 12.86
CA ASN A 160 6.69 5.51 14.24
C ASN A 160 5.17 5.34 14.43
N SER A 161 4.48 4.83 13.41
CA SER A 161 3.01 4.82 13.36
C SER A 161 2.47 3.42 13.13
N THR A 162 1.23 3.18 13.55
CA THR A 162 0.53 1.90 13.35
C THR A 162 -0.72 2.11 12.51
N VAL A 163 -0.91 1.26 11.50
CA VAL A 163 -2.15 1.18 10.70
C VAL A 163 -2.64 -0.26 10.71
N ASN A 164 -3.83 -0.49 11.24
CA ASN A 164 -4.42 -1.82 11.40
C ASN A 164 -5.76 -1.92 10.65
N ALA A 165 -5.79 -2.71 9.58
CA ALA A 165 -6.99 -3.00 8.80
C ALA A 165 -7.58 -4.36 9.18
N GLN A 166 -8.60 -4.38 10.04
CA GLN A 166 -9.03 -5.61 10.71
C GLN A 166 -9.79 -6.60 9.82
N ASN A 167 -10.31 -6.16 8.68
CA ASN A 167 -11.19 -6.94 7.82
C ASN A 167 -10.80 -6.87 6.33
N THR A 168 -9.61 -6.38 6.01
CA THR A 168 -9.13 -6.25 4.62
C THR A 168 -7.62 -6.02 4.57
N LYS A 169 -7.11 -5.69 3.38
CA LYS A 169 -5.71 -5.38 3.07
C LYS A 169 -5.17 -4.24 3.91
N ALA A 170 -3.93 -4.36 4.37
CA ALA A 170 -3.24 -3.27 5.04
C ALA A 170 -2.94 -2.13 4.06
N ALA A 171 -2.54 -2.46 2.82
CA ALA A 171 -2.27 -1.43 1.80
C ALA A 171 -2.65 -1.84 0.38
N VAL A 172 -3.07 -0.84 -0.38
CA VAL A 172 -3.23 -0.88 -1.82
C VAL A 172 -2.50 0.31 -2.43
N ILE A 173 -1.54 0.02 -3.31
CA ILE A 173 -0.69 1.01 -3.97
C ILE A 173 -1.00 0.93 -5.46
N ARG A 174 -1.38 2.07 -6.05
CA ARG A 174 -1.78 2.16 -7.44
C ARG A 174 -0.79 2.95 -8.26
N ASN A 175 -0.58 2.58 -9.52
CA ASN A 175 0.18 3.36 -10.49
C ASN A 175 1.62 3.67 -9.99
N ASN A 176 2.21 4.79 -10.39
CA ASN A 176 3.62 5.12 -10.12
C ASN A 176 3.83 5.85 -8.79
N ASN A 177 3.35 5.26 -7.68
CA ASN A 177 3.26 5.93 -6.38
C ASN A 177 4.04 5.20 -5.28
N THR A 178 4.26 5.88 -4.15
CA THR A 178 5.14 5.40 -3.08
C THR A 178 4.40 5.19 -1.76
N LEU A 179 4.70 4.07 -1.09
CA LEU A 179 4.42 3.89 0.34
C LEU A 179 5.73 3.60 1.07
N THR A 180 6.07 4.47 2.02
CA THR A 180 7.30 4.37 2.84
C THR A 180 6.94 4.17 4.30
N LEU A 181 7.59 3.21 4.95
CA LEU A 181 7.43 2.85 6.36
C LEU A 181 8.78 2.96 7.08
N GLU A 182 8.82 3.78 8.13
CA GLU A 182 9.99 3.96 8.98
C GLU A 182 9.60 3.69 10.44
N ASN A 183 10.08 2.58 10.98
CA ASN A 183 9.71 2.10 12.31
C ASN A 183 8.18 2.04 12.52
N ALA A 184 7.45 1.63 11.48
CA ALA A 184 5.99 1.60 11.48
C ALA A 184 5.47 0.16 11.52
N THR A 185 4.21 0.01 11.93
CA THR A 185 3.49 -1.27 11.90
C THR A 185 2.32 -1.16 10.93
N LEU A 186 2.24 -2.08 9.96
CA LEU A 186 1.21 -2.12 8.94
C LEU A 186 0.56 -3.51 8.92
N GLU A 187 -0.71 -3.57 9.30
CA GLU A 187 -1.41 -4.83 9.56
C GLU A 187 -2.70 -4.95 8.75
N GLY A 188 -2.99 -6.16 8.28
CA GLY A 188 -4.22 -6.47 7.55
C GLY A 188 -4.68 -7.91 7.75
N ASN A 189 -5.92 -8.16 7.35
CA ASN A 189 -6.61 -9.43 7.56
C ASN A 189 -7.57 -9.71 6.40
N GLU A 190 -7.04 -9.72 5.17
CA GLU A 190 -7.82 -9.95 3.96
C GLU A 190 -8.18 -11.43 3.81
N THR A 191 -9.48 -11.74 3.84
CA THR A 191 -10.00 -13.10 3.71
C THR A 191 -10.80 -13.33 2.42
N GLY A 192 -10.85 -12.34 1.53
CA GLY A 192 -11.54 -12.41 0.25
C GLY A 192 -10.82 -13.28 -0.79
N SER A 193 -11.21 -13.12 -2.05
CA SER A 193 -10.71 -13.93 -3.18
C SER A 193 -9.22 -13.73 -3.48
N LEU A 194 -8.64 -12.61 -3.06
CA LEU A 194 -7.22 -12.32 -3.19
C LEU A 194 -6.64 -12.02 -1.80
N PRO A 195 -6.37 -13.07 -0.98
CA PRO A 195 -5.88 -12.92 0.39
C PRO A 195 -4.40 -12.53 0.36
N TYR A 196 -4.14 -11.25 0.11
CA TYR A 196 -2.83 -10.61 0.16
C TYR A 196 -2.93 -9.29 0.89
N ASN A 197 -1.95 -9.04 1.74
CA ASN A 197 -1.93 -7.91 2.66
C ASN A 197 -1.63 -6.57 1.97
N ILE A 198 -0.68 -6.60 1.04
CA ILE A 198 -0.20 -5.46 0.27
C ILE A 198 -0.38 -5.79 -1.21
N VAL A 199 -1.18 -4.98 -1.89
CA VAL A 199 -1.45 -5.16 -3.33
C VAL A 199 -0.90 -3.96 -4.10
N MET A 200 -0.14 -4.28 -5.13
CA MET A 200 0.58 -3.35 -6.00
C MET A 200 0.09 -3.54 -7.43
N TYR A 201 -0.64 -2.58 -7.97
CA TYR A 201 -1.16 -2.66 -9.34
C TYR A 201 -1.21 -1.30 -10.03
N SER A 202 -1.48 -1.31 -11.33
CA SER A 202 -1.79 -0.08 -12.08
C SER A 202 -3.17 -0.17 -12.73
N ASP A 203 -3.80 0.98 -12.85
CA ASP A 203 -5.00 1.13 -13.66
C ASP A 203 -4.69 0.82 -15.13
N ALA A 204 -5.68 0.34 -15.88
CA ALA A 204 -5.49 -0.11 -17.25
C ALA A 204 -4.84 0.94 -18.16
N ASP A 205 -5.17 2.22 -17.96
CA ASP A 205 -4.59 3.36 -18.69
C ASP A 205 -3.18 3.77 -18.22
N ALA A 206 -2.74 3.27 -17.07
CA ALA A 206 -1.42 3.50 -16.51
C ALA A 206 -0.43 2.33 -16.76
N ILE A 207 -0.90 1.18 -17.24
CA ILE A 207 -0.03 0.04 -17.57
C ILE A 207 0.93 0.44 -18.71
N GLY A 208 2.22 0.16 -18.53
CA GLY A 208 3.26 0.48 -19.50
C GLY A 208 3.67 1.95 -19.55
N THR A 209 3.09 2.81 -18.72
CA THR A 209 3.56 4.19 -18.56
C THR A 209 4.94 4.23 -17.89
N MET A 210 5.69 5.32 -18.13
CA MET A 210 7.00 5.50 -17.49
C MET A 210 6.84 5.81 -16.00
N GLY A 211 7.47 5.00 -15.16
CA GLY A 211 7.50 5.17 -13.71
C GLY A 211 7.78 3.83 -13.02
N THR A 212 8.01 3.89 -11.72
CA THR A 212 8.18 2.69 -10.88
C THR A 212 7.44 2.94 -9.59
N GLN A 213 6.47 2.08 -9.30
CA GLN A 213 5.77 2.05 -8.03
C GLN A 213 6.75 1.62 -6.93
N GLN A 214 6.66 2.20 -5.74
CA GLN A 214 7.63 1.93 -4.68
C GLN A 214 6.94 1.53 -3.37
N PHE A 215 7.44 0.46 -2.76
CA PHE A 215 7.18 0.11 -1.38
C PHE A 215 8.51 0.01 -0.63
N GLU A 216 8.64 0.77 0.44
CA GLU A 216 9.86 0.81 1.24
C GLU A 216 9.51 0.59 2.71
N ALA A 217 10.18 -0.36 3.35
CA ALA A 217 10.03 -0.61 4.78
C ALA A 217 11.40 -0.70 5.45
N LYS A 218 11.62 0.15 6.45
CA LYS A 218 12.82 0.19 7.28
C LYS A 218 12.46 0.08 8.74
N GLY A 219 13.08 -0.88 9.45
CA GLY A 219 12.85 -1.07 10.89
C GLY A 219 11.39 -1.35 11.26
N SER A 220 10.59 -1.81 10.29
CA SER A 220 9.13 -1.83 10.38
C SER A 220 8.59 -3.24 10.64
N HIS A 221 7.30 -3.36 10.91
CA HIS A 221 6.62 -4.64 11.10
C HIS A 221 5.41 -4.75 10.17
N LEU A 222 5.39 -5.75 9.30
CA LEU A 222 4.29 -6.04 8.39
C LEU A 222 3.58 -7.30 8.86
N ILE A 223 2.28 -7.21 9.14
CA ILE A 223 1.48 -8.33 9.64
C ILE A 223 0.34 -8.61 8.68
N SER A 224 0.34 -9.82 8.12
CA SER A 224 -0.76 -10.41 7.37
C SER A 224 -1.40 -11.49 8.23
N HIS A 225 -2.53 -11.19 8.89
CA HIS A 225 -3.22 -12.19 9.70
C HIS A 225 -3.81 -13.33 8.87
N LYS A 226 -4.07 -13.06 7.58
CA LYS A 226 -4.55 -14.01 6.58
C LYS A 226 -3.98 -13.66 5.22
N GLY A 227 -3.51 -14.70 4.52
CA GLY A 227 -2.98 -14.53 3.17
C GLY A 227 -1.49 -14.22 3.09
N GLY A 228 -0.98 -14.08 1.86
CA GLY A 228 0.41 -13.71 1.59
C GLY A 228 0.67 -12.21 1.83
N MET A 229 1.93 -11.79 1.81
CA MET A 229 2.27 -10.40 2.07
C MET A 229 2.08 -9.53 0.83
N PHE A 230 2.71 -9.88 -0.29
CA PHE A 230 2.74 -9.04 -1.49
C PHE A 230 2.09 -9.71 -2.70
N TYR A 231 1.24 -8.96 -3.40
CA TYR A 231 0.73 -9.33 -4.73
C TYR A 231 0.97 -8.19 -5.71
N VAL A 232 1.63 -8.49 -6.83
CA VAL A 232 2.00 -7.51 -7.85
C VAL A 232 1.45 -7.93 -9.22
N THR A 233 0.76 -7.02 -9.90
CA THR A 233 0.19 -7.26 -11.24
C THR A 233 0.08 -5.97 -12.04
N GLY A 234 0.28 -6.03 -13.35
CA GLY A 234 0.08 -4.89 -14.27
C GLY A 234 0.98 -3.68 -14.00
N THR A 235 2.07 -3.82 -13.26
CA THR A 235 2.90 -2.69 -12.83
C THR A 235 4.38 -3.04 -12.75
N ARG A 236 5.22 -2.01 -12.88
CA ARG A 236 6.65 -2.05 -12.53
C ARG A 236 6.80 -1.53 -11.10
N SER A 237 7.29 -2.38 -10.21
CA SER A 237 7.38 -2.10 -8.79
C SER A 237 8.79 -2.31 -8.25
N LYS A 238 9.15 -1.53 -7.24
CA LYS A 238 10.34 -1.71 -6.43
C LYS A 238 9.92 -1.93 -4.98
N ILE A 239 10.38 -3.03 -4.40
CA ILE A 239 10.12 -3.40 -3.00
C ILE A 239 11.46 -3.42 -2.27
N THR A 240 11.63 -2.53 -1.30
CA THR A 240 12.84 -2.46 -0.47
C THR A 240 12.49 -2.80 0.98
N LEU A 241 13.13 -3.86 1.50
CA LEU A 241 12.98 -4.28 2.90
C LEU A 241 14.34 -4.18 3.60
N GLU A 242 14.37 -3.39 4.66
CA GLU A 242 15.53 -3.23 5.52
C GLU A 242 15.12 -3.42 6.99
N ASN A 243 15.75 -4.36 7.71
CA ASN A 243 15.45 -4.58 9.13
C ASN A 243 13.95 -4.70 9.46
N THR A 244 13.16 -5.28 8.57
CA THR A 244 11.69 -5.32 8.68
C THR A 244 11.24 -6.72 9.11
N THR A 245 10.35 -6.80 10.10
CA THR A 245 9.72 -8.08 10.47
C THR A 245 8.49 -8.31 9.58
N LEU A 246 8.35 -9.54 9.06
CA LEU A 246 7.20 -9.93 8.25
C LEU A 246 6.55 -11.15 8.88
N GLU A 247 5.27 -11.02 9.22
CA GLU A 247 4.43 -12.12 9.72
C GLU A 247 3.30 -12.35 8.72
N GLN A 248 3.13 -13.59 8.25
CA GLN A 248 2.05 -13.93 7.33
C GLN A 248 1.52 -15.35 7.52
N ASP A 249 0.43 -15.65 6.81
CA ASP A 249 0.00 -17.04 6.59
C ASP A 249 1.05 -17.78 5.75
N LYS A 250 1.76 -18.71 6.39
CA LYS A 250 2.84 -19.50 5.76
C LYS A 250 2.35 -20.48 4.69
N THR A 251 1.03 -20.63 4.50
CA THR A 251 0.47 -21.44 3.41
C THR A 251 0.47 -20.72 2.06
N GLN A 252 0.69 -19.40 2.05
CA GLN A 252 0.78 -18.58 0.85
C GLN A 252 2.23 -18.19 0.55
N PRO A 253 2.57 -17.91 -0.72
CA PRO A 253 3.81 -17.21 -1.06
C PRO A 253 3.95 -15.89 -0.30
N ILE A 254 5.19 -15.50 0.03
CA ILE A 254 5.50 -14.17 0.57
C ILE A 254 5.26 -13.08 -0.49
N LEU A 255 5.53 -13.43 -1.75
CA LEU A 255 5.38 -12.56 -2.90
C LEU A 255 4.86 -13.35 -4.10
N THR A 256 3.79 -12.85 -4.70
CA THR A 256 3.22 -13.38 -5.95
C THR A 256 3.20 -12.29 -7.01
N ILE A 257 3.78 -12.59 -8.18
CA ILE A 257 3.94 -11.66 -9.30
C ILE A 257 3.35 -12.32 -10.55
N VAL A 258 2.15 -11.91 -10.94
CA VAL A 258 1.39 -12.60 -11.99
C VAL A 258 0.55 -11.63 -12.82
N GLY A 259 0.23 -12.03 -14.04
CA GLY A 259 -0.91 -11.48 -14.78
C GLY A 259 -2.23 -12.01 -14.24
N ASN A 260 -3.15 -11.13 -13.87
CA ASN A 260 -4.48 -11.52 -13.39
C ASN A 260 -5.46 -11.76 -14.55
N ASN A 261 -6.57 -12.44 -14.26
CA ASN A 261 -7.61 -12.77 -15.25
C ASN A 261 -8.56 -11.61 -15.60
N GLY A 262 -8.23 -10.37 -15.24
CA GLY A 262 -9.01 -9.17 -15.54
C GLY A 262 -10.26 -8.97 -14.65
N THR A 263 -10.62 -9.92 -13.78
CA THR A 263 -11.85 -9.83 -12.97
C THR A 263 -11.84 -8.66 -11.98
N PHE A 264 -10.66 -8.17 -11.59
CA PHE A 264 -10.49 -6.99 -10.74
C PHE A 264 -10.37 -5.67 -11.54
N GLY A 265 -10.35 -5.72 -12.88
CA GLY A 265 -10.14 -4.55 -13.74
C GLY A 265 -8.70 -4.02 -13.77
N TRP A 266 -7.73 -4.81 -13.33
CA TRP A 266 -6.31 -4.43 -13.25
C TRP A 266 -5.56 -4.85 -14.52
N GLY A 267 -5.94 -4.26 -15.65
CA GLY A 267 -5.37 -4.54 -16.96
C GLY A 267 -6.01 -5.69 -17.72
N ASP A 268 -5.47 -5.95 -18.91
CA ASP A 268 -5.99 -6.95 -19.85
C ASP A 268 -5.42 -8.35 -19.58
N PRO A 269 -6.25 -9.40 -19.54
CA PRO A 269 -5.82 -10.80 -19.38
C PRO A 269 -4.69 -11.16 -20.37
N GLY A 270 -3.62 -11.77 -19.84
CA GLY A 270 -2.47 -12.21 -20.64
C GLY A 270 -1.50 -11.10 -21.05
N SER A 271 -1.77 -9.83 -20.71
CA SER A 271 -0.90 -8.67 -21.01
C SER A 271 -0.61 -7.78 -19.80
N ASN A 272 -1.01 -8.22 -18.60
CA ASN A 272 -0.95 -7.48 -17.34
C ASN A 272 0.05 -8.11 -16.34
N GLY A 273 1.18 -8.61 -16.82
CA GLY A 273 2.24 -9.14 -15.97
C GLY A 273 2.76 -8.11 -14.95
N GLY A 274 3.23 -8.60 -13.80
CA GLY A 274 3.92 -7.80 -12.80
C GLY A 274 5.43 -7.84 -13.03
N HIS A 275 6.13 -6.74 -12.70
CA HIS A 275 7.58 -6.64 -12.88
C HIS A 275 8.20 -6.04 -11.60
N VAL A 276 9.03 -6.79 -10.89
CA VAL A 276 9.50 -6.40 -9.54
C VAL A 276 11.02 -6.31 -9.47
N GLU A 277 11.53 -5.20 -8.93
CA GLU A 277 12.86 -5.12 -8.32
C GLU A 277 12.70 -5.30 -6.81
N MET A 278 13.18 -6.40 -6.25
CA MET A 278 13.14 -6.65 -4.80
C MET A 278 14.54 -6.54 -4.21
N ILE A 279 14.66 -5.73 -3.16
CA ILE A 279 15.90 -5.49 -2.44
C ILE A 279 15.73 -5.91 -0.98
N LEU A 280 16.61 -6.79 -0.54
CA LEU A 280 16.76 -7.18 0.86
C LEU A 280 18.09 -6.62 1.37
N GLY A 281 18.04 -5.74 2.38
CA GLY A 281 19.24 -5.18 3.03
C GLY A 281 19.18 -5.39 4.54
N ASN A 282 20.17 -6.06 5.14
CA ASN A 282 20.14 -6.47 6.55
C ASN A 282 18.78 -7.09 6.95
N GLN A 283 18.28 -7.98 6.11
CA GLN A 283 16.90 -8.46 6.13
C GLN A 283 16.87 -9.98 6.27
N THR A 284 15.96 -10.49 7.08
CA THR A 284 15.59 -11.92 7.08
C THR A 284 14.22 -12.05 6.43
N LEU A 285 14.15 -12.73 5.29
CA LEU A 285 12.90 -13.00 4.58
C LEU A 285 12.58 -14.49 4.64
N GLU A 286 11.38 -14.84 5.09
CA GLU A 286 10.87 -16.21 5.05
C GLU A 286 9.68 -16.30 4.10
N GLY A 287 9.68 -17.31 3.24
CA GLY A 287 8.54 -17.66 2.38
C GLY A 287 8.90 -17.75 0.90
N ASN A 288 8.01 -18.40 0.16
CA ASN A 288 8.20 -18.70 -1.25
C ASN A 288 7.80 -17.52 -2.14
N ILE A 289 8.44 -17.42 -3.31
CA ILE A 289 8.09 -16.46 -4.35
C ILE A 289 7.44 -17.20 -5.51
N LEU A 290 6.32 -16.68 -6.04
CA LEU A 290 5.64 -17.21 -7.21
C LEU A 290 5.67 -16.17 -8.33
N VAL A 291 6.12 -16.58 -9.51
CA VAL A 291 6.13 -15.74 -10.71
C VAL A 291 5.44 -16.49 -11.85
N ASP A 292 4.64 -15.81 -12.67
CA ASP A 292 4.13 -16.42 -13.91
C ASP A 292 4.96 -16.07 -15.14
N SER A 293 4.69 -16.77 -16.24
CA SER A 293 5.50 -16.68 -17.46
C SER A 293 5.52 -15.30 -18.10
N ILE A 294 4.57 -14.41 -17.81
CA ILE A 294 4.53 -13.03 -18.34
C ILE A 294 5.05 -11.96 -17.37
N SER A 295 5.52 -12.38 -16.20
CA SER A 295 5.99 -11.53 -15.11
C SER A 295 7.48 -11.74 -14.83
N ASP A 296 8.12 -10.82 -14.11
CA ASP A 296 9.52 -10.98 -13.68
C ASP A 296 9.84 -10.44 -12.28
N ILE A 297 10.89 -11.01 -11.69
CA ILE A 297 11.56 -10.48 -10.50
C ILE A 297 13.08 -10.35 -10.72
N ASN A 298 13.63 -9.21 -10.30
CA ASN A 298 15.04 -9.01 -10.06
C ASN A 298 15.25 -8.95 -8.53
N LEU A 299 15.74 -10.05 -7.94
CA LEU A 299 15.93 -10.17 -6.50
C LEU A 299 17.39 -9.93 -6.12
N SER A 300 17.64 -8.92 -5.28
CA SER A 300 18.95 -8.60 -4.73
C SER A 300 19.01 -8.86 -3.23
N ILE A 301 19.76 -9.88 -2.83
CA ILE A 301 20.00 -10.27 -1.43
C ILE A 301 21.35 -9.72 -0.99
N ARG A 302 21.37 -8.62 -0.23
CA ARG A 302 22.60 -7.90 0.12
C ARG A 302 22.68 -7.54 1.60
N ASP A 303 23.82 -6.97 2.00
CA ASP A 303 24.05 -6.42 3.34
C ASP A 303 23.79 -7.47 4.45
N ASN A 304 24.36 -8.67 4.28
CA ASN A 304 24.18 -9.82 5.18
C ASN A 304 22.72 -10.30 5.32
N SER A 305 21.90 -10.10 4.28
CA SER A 305 20.52 -10.58 4.28
C SER A 305 20.45 -12.10 4.12
N THR A 306 19.38 -12.68 4.65
CA THR A 306 19.04 -14.09 4.49
C THR A 306 17.65 -14.22 3.90
N TRP A 307 17.51 -15.00 2.83
CA TRP A 307 16.21 -15.46 2.35
C TRP A 307 16.09 -16.97 2.58
N THR A 308 15.03 -17.39 3.24
CA THR A 308 14.67 -18.81 3.41
C THR A 308 13.37 -19.09 2.68
N GLY A 309 13.45 -19.81 1.57
CA GLY A 309 12.32 -20.06 0.69
C GLY A 309 12.73 -20.67 -0.64
N ALA A 310 11.73 -20.88 -1.50
CA ALA A 310 11.90 -21.30 -2.88
C ALA A 310 11.22 -20.32 -3.84
N ILE A 311 11.59 -20.36 -5.11
CA ILE A 311 10.93 -19.62 -6.19
C ILE A 311 10.44 -20.56 -7.27
N ASP A 312 9.19 -20.42 -7.67
CA ASP A 312 8.61 -21.16 -8.79
C ASP A 312 8.19 -20.21 -9.92
N ILE A 313 8.32 -20.71 -11.14
CA ILE A 313 7.88 -20.07 -12.37
C ILE A 313 6.82 -20.97 -12.99
N ILE A 314 5.61 -20.44 -13.14
CA ILE A 314 4.45 -21.13 -13.69
C ILE A 314 3.99 -20.50 -15.01
N ASP A 315 3.22 -21.23 -15.80
CA ASP A 315 2.58 -20.65 -16.98
C ASP A 315 1.50 -19.64 -16.56
N ASN A 316 1.45 -18.50 -17.25
CA ASN A 316 0.33 -17.58 -17.13
C ASN A 316 -0.96 -18.28 -17.60
N ALA A 317 -1.97 -18.30 -16.74
CA ALA A 317 -3.22 -19.02 -16.99
C ALA A 317 -4.00 -18.54 -18.21
N GLU A 318 -3.79 -17.28 -18.61
CA GLU A 318 -4.47 -16.65 -19.76
C GLU A 318 -3.69 -16.82 -21.07
N GLY A 319 -2.57 -17.56 -21.06
CA GLY A 319 -1.77 -17.85 -22.25
C GLY A 319 -1.05 -16.64 -22.83
N GLY A 320 -0.71 -15.66 -21.99
CA GLY A 320 0.04 -14.48 -22.39
C GLY A 320 1.43 -14.82 -22.98
N THR A 321 1.99 -13.87 -23.74
CA THR A 321 3.33 -14.07 -24.35
C THR A 321 4.40 -14.03 -23.25
N PRO A 322 5.24 -15.07 -23.11
CA PRO A 322 6.25 -15.11 -22.06
C PRO A 322 7.17 -13.88 -22.05
N TYR A 323 7.49 -13.40 -20.87
CA TYR A 323 8.47 -12.35 -20.66
C TYR A 323 9.89 -12.87 -20.93
N LYS A 324 10.82 -11.96 -21.20
CA LYS A 324 12.19 -12.30 -21.61
C LYS A 324 13.00 -13.01 -20.51
N THR A 325 12.72 -12.70 -19.24
CA THR A 325 13.28 -13.31 -18.03
C THR A 325 12.14 -13.40 -17.01
N ASN A 326 12.23 -14.27 -16.02
CA ASN A 326 11.19 -14.38 -14.98
C ASN A 326 11.77 -14.25 -13.58
N ALA A 327 13.01 -14.70 -13.37
CA ALA A 327 13.67 -14.59 -12.07
C ALA A 327 15.18 -14.45 -12.24
N ASP A 328 15.68 -13.24 -12.02
CA ASP A 328 17.11 -12.92 -11.99
C ASP A 328 17.52 -12.66 -10.54
N ILE A 329 18.41 -13.51 -10.00
CA ILE A 329 18.75 -13.52 -8.58
C ILE A 329 20.21 -13.14 -8.38
N PHE A 330 20.46 -12.12 -7.57
CA PHE A 330 21.78 -11.69 -7.13
C PHE A 330 21.94 -11.90 -5.62
N ILE A 331 22.99 -12.64 -5.23
CA ILE A 331 23.33 -12.89 -3.84
C ILE A 331 24.70 -12.27 -3.57
N ALA A 332 24.74 -11.21 -2.77
CA ALA A 332 25.97 -10.53 -2.41
C ALA A 332 26.82 -11.35 -1.42
N GLU A 333 28.10 -10.99 -1.32
CA GLU A 333 28.99 -11.52 -0.28
C GLU A 333 28.38 -11.29 1.12
N GLY A 334 28.49 -12.30 1.99
CA GLY A 334 27.89 -12.29 3.34
C GLY A 334 26.39 -12.61 3.39
N SER A 335 25.68 -12.55 2.27
CA SER A 335 24.25 -12.91 2.19
C SER A 335 24.03 -14.40 1.95
N THR A 336 22.85 -14.89 2.32
CA THR A 336 22.49 -16.31 2.22
C THR A 336 21.12 -16.54 1.58
N TRP A 337 21.03 -17.55 0.71
CA TRP A 337 19.76 -18.15 0.30
C TRP A 337 19.67 -19.59 0.82
N ASN A 338 18.67 -19.87 1.66
CA ASN A 338 18.35 -21.21 2.17
C ASN A 338 17.18 -21.78 1.36
N LEU A 339 17.43 -22.81 0.55
CA LEU A 339 16.37 -23.47 -0.20
C LEU A 339 15.47 -24.29 0.73
N THR A 340 14.17 -24.23 0.45
CA THR A 340 13.13 -25.05 1.13
C THR A 340 12.39 -25.98 0.17
N ALA A 341 12.63 -25.85 -1.13
CA ALA A 341 12.13 -26.69 -2.20
C ALA A 341 12.99 -26.47 -3.45
N ASP A 342 12.80 -27.32 -4.47
CA ASP A 342 13.36 -27.06 -5.79
C ASP A 342 12.88 -25.71 -6.32
N SER A 343 13.77 -24.97 -6.97
CA SER A 343 13.52 -23.63 -7.46
C SER A 343 13.80 -23.50 -8.95
N LYS A 344 13.15 -22.53 -9.60
CA LYS A 344 13.39 -22.16 -11.01
C LYS A 344 13.87 -20.72 -11.08
N ALA A 345 14.91 -20.48 -11.87
CA ALA A 345 15.42 -19.13 -12.11
C ALA A 345 15.80 -18.94 -13.58
N THR A 346 15.79 -17.70 -14.05
CA THR A 346 16.41 -17.35 -15.33
C THR A 346 17.92 -17.29 -15.18
N SER A 347 18.40 -16.58 -14.15
CA SER A 347 19.82 -16.49 -13.84
C SER A 347 20.06 -16.39 -12.33
N VAL A 348 21.20 -16.92 -11.88
CA VAL A 348 21.68 -16.79 -10.50
C VAL A 348 23.12 -16.32 -10.53
N PHE A 349 23.37 -15.14 -9.97
CA PHE A 349 24.72 -14.62 -9.73
C PHE A 349 24.99 -14.66 -8.22
N ASN A 350 25.88 -15.56 -7.80
CA ASN A 350 26.17 -15.79 -6.39
C ASN A 350 27.60 -15.38 -6.02
N LEU A 351 27.72 -14.42 -5.11
CA LEU A 351 28.95 -14.08 -4.37
C LEU A 351 28.84 -14.45 -2.87
N GLY A 352 27.66 -14.88 -2.42
CA GLY A 352 27.39 -15.29 -1.05
C GLY A 352 27.24 -16.81 -0.92
N THR A 353 26.31 -17.23 -0.07
CA THR A 353 26.06 -18.65 0.22
C THR A 353 24.69 -19.09 -0.29
N ILE A 354 24.65 -20.25 -0.94
CA ILE A 354 23.41 -20.98 -1.22
C ILE A 354 23.44 -22.26 -0.41
N ASN A 355 22.50 -22.43 0.51
CA ASN A 355 22.28 -23.67 1.24
C ASN A 355 21.21 -24.47 0.52
N TYR A 356 21.64 -25.48 -0.24
CA TYR A 356 20.75 -26.25 -1.09
C TYR A 356 19.77 -27.13 -0.31
N ASN A 357 20.13 -27.58 0.89
CA ASN A 357 19.26 -28.38 1.77
C ASN A 357 18.64 -29.61 1.08
N GLY A 358 19.36 -30.23 0.13
CA GLY A 358 18.87 -31.37 -0.67
C GLY A 358 17.98 -31.01 -1.86
N HIS A 359 17.82 -29.72 -2.17
CA HIS A 359 17.08 -29.20 -3.31
C HIS A 359 18.00 -28.72 -4.44
N THR A 360 17.38 -28.37 -5.55
CA THR A 360 18.07 -27.91 -6.77
C THR A 360 17.52 -26.58 -7.26
N ILE A 361 18.32 -25.88 -8.06
CA ILE A 361 17.88 -24.72 -8.84
C ILE A 361 18.01 -25.07 -10.31
N THR A 362 16.90 -25.04 -11.05
CA THR A 362 16.89 -25.23 -12.51
C THR A 362 16.88 -23.88 -13.20
N LEU A 363 17.90 -23.63 -14.01
CA LEU A 363 18.03 -22.40 -14.80
C LEU A 363 17.26 -22.50 -16.13
N ALA A 364 16.98 -21.35 -16.75
CA ALA A 364 16.24 -21.29 -18.02
C ALA A 364 16.95 -22.01 -19.19
N ASP A 365 18.27 -22.18 -19.13
CA ASP A 365 19.04 -22.95 -20.12
C ASP A 365 19.08 -24.47 -19.84
N GLY A 366 18.37 -24.93 -18.79
CA GLY A 366 18.34 -26.32 -18.35
C GLY A 366 19.47 -26.72 -17.39
N THR A 367 20.38 -25.80 -17.07
CA THR A 367 21.42 -26.05 -16.06
C THR A 367 20.78 -26.31 -14.70
N VAL A 368 21.23 -27.36 -14.02
CA VAL A 368 20.78 -27.70 -12.66
C VAL A 368 21.91 -27.40 -11.68
N MET A 369 21.70 -26.41 -10.81
CA MET A 369 22.60 -26.10 -9.68
C MET A 369 22.19 -26.92 -8.46
N LYS A 370 23.17 -27.52 -7.79
CA LYS A 370 23.02 -28.36 -6.59
C LYS A 370 24.34 -28.41 -5.82
N GLU A 371 24.31 -28.95 -4.60
CA GLU A 371 25.52 -29.22 -3.80
C GLU A 371 26.48 -30.22 -4.47
#